data_AF-Q4FKH1-F1
#
_entry.id   AF-Q4FKH1-F1
#
_cell.length_a   1.000
_cell.length_b   1.000
_cell.length_c   1.000
_cell.angle_alpha   90.00
_cell.angle_beta   90.00
_cell.angle_gamma   90.00
#
_symmetry.space_group_name_H-M   'P 1'
#
loop_
_entity.id
_entity.type
_entity.pdbx_description
1 polymer ?
#
loop_
_entity_poly.entity_id
_entity_poly.type
_entity_poly.pdbx_seq_one_letter_code
_entity_poly.pdbx_strand_id
1 'polypeptide(L)'
;MTVIMFPRYVIPCLLGLILCGDVSEGNIPPHRCDFGKLMKNMSVREPPVVDEPPVPKGDLVHAIATSSTAGWHPIRFQVFKSDIEDPKKYCESEGQTRFDFRDTYHRCTTASVLTQEKKTLLDAVIPHALKMHSDRLMVRQLRGPITVYKEQTFCNNFNIPKHHYTTGVSGADMVLYGAAGPMGSPAAWAGPCSRYKGRRPFVGVFNIGPEVLTSHDSSMRVTAHEIAHALGFGFDIMKERNLVALISGIRGKGPVWVVKSPTVVKKAQEFYGCDKIIGLELEDEGGEGTVKSHWERRIAMEEMMTGLKSSDGGRYSVLTMALFEDMGFYRAIWGTEEDMYFGKGRGCNFLKRKCIVNEKSNFPDVFCTSKATDTEMFCTSDRGGLGSCAIQTHESPIPEQYRYFADEKKGGPGELLDFCPYIRLFPNTGCTNGDPRTMLGSRVGPKSRCVKGTGLRMKNIKNAIADICVEVNCEPDILQIRFVDDEKWYDCPKGSNVTSNVKFYKGFIQCPERSELCPSKRMERVTVAPAATSPVVSRGPSEGPSAGSSAGLSALTEEGTGASSWSAHSCYFMWNMLLFVSCFSLL
;
A
#
# COMPACT_ATOMS: atom_id res chain seq x y z
N MET A 1 74.56 -12.63 -20.92
CA MET A 1 73.31 -12.11 -21.54
C MET A 1 72.20 -12.26 -20.52
N THR A 2 71.63 -11.13 -20.13
CA THR A 2 70.92 -10.92 -18.87
C THR A 2 69.46 -11.38 -18.98
N VAL A 3 69.05 -12.24 -18.04
CA VAL A 3 67.65 -12.64 -17.82
C VAL A 3 66.96 -11.51 -17.08
N ILE A 4 65.97 -10.88 -17.69
CA ILE A 4 65.13 -9.86 -17.03
C ILE A 4 63.85 -10.54 -16.57
N MET A 5 63.73 -10.72 -15.26
CA MET A 5 62.49 -11.11 -14.58
C MET A 5 61.56 -9.90 -14.50
N PHE A 6 60.34 -10.03 -15.03
CA PHE A 6 59.26 -9.08 -14.74
C PHE A 6 58.41 -9.58 -13.57
N PRO A 7 58.13 -8.74 -12.56
CA PRO A 7 57.34 -9.12 -11.40
C PRO A 7 55.85 -9.20 -11.73
N ARG A 8 55.22 -10.30 -11.30
CA ARG A 8 53.76 -10.48 -11.21
C ARG A 8 53.20 -9.49 -10.17
N TYR A 9 52.67 -8.33 -10.55
CA TYR A 9 51.70 -7.54 -9.75
C TYR A 9 51.22 -6.29 -10.51
N VAL A 10 50.38 -6.40 -11.55
CA VAL A 10 49.51 -5.29 -12.00
C VAL A 10 48.27 -5.85 -12.74
N ILE A 11 47.33 -6.50 -12.04
CA ILE A 11 45.91 -6.55 -12.44
C ILE A 11 45.10 -6.60 -11.15
N PRO A 12 44.62 -5.44 -10.65
CA PRO A 12 43.17 -5.25 -10.59
C PRO A 12 42.81 -3.77 -10.80
N CYS A 13 42.67 -3.32 -12.05
CA CYS A 13 42.11 -1.99 -12.35
C CYS A 13 41.07 -2.00 -13.48
N LEU A 14 40.59 -3.16 -13.92
CA LEU A 14 39.64 -3.27 -15.04
C LEU A 14 38.39 -4.11 -14.74
N LEU A 15 38.00 -4.20 -13.47
CA LEU A 15 36.70 -4.76 -13.04
C LEU A 15 35.82 -3.75 -12.30
N GLY A 16 36.17 -2.46 -12.31
CA GLY A 16 35.47 -1.39 -11.59
C GLY A 16 34.57 -0.48 -12.44
N LEU A 17 34.28 -0.82 -13.71
CA LEU A 17 33.60 0.10 -14.64
C LEU A 17 32.38 -0.47 -15.38
N ILE A 18 31.77 -1.57 -14.90
CA ILE A 18 30.51 -2.10 -15.47
C ILE A 18 29.49 -2.40 -14.35
N LEU A 19 29.25 -1.42 -13.48
CA LEU A 19 28.10 -1.40 -12.56
C LEU A 19 27.34 -0.06 -12.61
N CYS A 20 27.36 0.61 -13.77
CA CYS A 20 26.33 1.59 -14.14
C CYS A 20 25.34 0.91 -15.09
N GLY A 21 24.74 -0.18 -14.61
CA GLY A 21 23.51 -0.72 -15.18
C GLY A 21 22.36 -0.24 -14.31
N ASP A 22 21.28 0.22 -14.93
CA ASP A 22 20.08 0.70 -14.28
C ASP A 22 19.70 -0.14 -13.06
N VAL A 23 19.63 0.54 -11.91
CA VAL A 23 19.04 0.00 -10.70
C VAL A 23 17.54 -0.09 -10.96
N SER A 24 17.12 -1.15 -11.65
CA SER A 24 15.74 -1.61 -11.71
C SER A 24 15.23 -1.85 -10.29
N GLU A 25 13.93 -1.64 -10.07
CA GLU A 25 13.36 -1.80 -8.74
C GLU A 25 13.73 -3.15 -8.14
N GLY A 26 13.98 -3.15 -6.83
CA GLY A 26 14.09 -4.40 -6.10
C GLY A 26 12.79 -5.16 -6.14
N ASN A 27 12.67 -6.16 -7.01
CA ASN A 27 11.65 -7.23 -7.10
C ASN A 27 10.15 -6.84 -6.94
N ILE A 28 9.80 -5.57 -6.77
CA ILE A 28 8.45 -5.03 -6.72
C ILE A 28 8.42 -3.87 -7.71
N PRO A 29 7.93 -4.08 -8.94
CA PRO A 29 7.74 -2.97 -9.86
C PRO A 29 6.77 -1.92 -9.28
N PRO A 30 6.93 -0.63 -9.61
CA PRO A 30 6.09 0.42 -9.09
C PRO A 30 4.74 0.29 -9.78
N HIS A 31 3.69 0.22 -8.98
CA HIS A 31 2.35 0.32 -9.53
C HIS A 31 2.09 1.75 -10.03
N ARG A 32 1.66 1.87 -11.30
CA ARG A 32 1.07 3.10 -11.86
C ARG A 32 -0.44 2.94 -12.00
N CYS A 33 -1.20 3.88 -11.43
CA CYS A 33 -2.65 3.92 -11.63
C CYS A 33 -2.99 4.50 -13.00
N ASP A 34 -3.94 3.87 -13.69
CA ASP A 34 -4.38 4.26 -15.03
C ASP A 34 -5.80 4.89 -15.05
N PHE A 35 -6.36 5.24 -13.88
CA PHE A 35 -7.70 5.83 -13.74
C PHE A 35 -7.92 7.11 -14.55
N GLY A 36 -6.97 8.05 -14.55
CA GLY A 36 -7.17 9.33 -15.26
C GLY A 36 -7.33 9.15 -16.78
N LYS A 37 -6.69 8.13 -17.37
CA LYS A 37 -6.87 7.77 -18.78
C LYS A 37 -8.26 7.21 -19.04
N LEU A 38 -8.85 6.46 -18.10
CA LEU A 38 -10.21 5.94 -18.18
C LEU A 38 -11.24 7.07 -18.30
N MET A 39 -11.09 8.12 -17.50
CA MET A 39 -12.11 9.17 -17.36
C MET A 39 -12.20 10.13 -18.55
N LYS A 40 -11.20 10.15 -19.44
CA LYS A 40 -11.19 11.04 -20.63
C LYS A 40 -12.23 10.67 -21.68
N ASN A 41 -12.63 9.40 -21.75
CA ASN A 41 -13.59 8.89 -22.74
C ASN A 41 -15.05 8.88 -22.24
N MET A 42 -15.34 9.55 -21.12
CA MET A 42 -16.65 9.46 -20.46
C MET A 42 -17.59 10.65 -20.70
N SER A 43 -18.83 10.29 -21.05
CA SER A 43 -20.04 10.97 -20.60
C SER A 43 -20.79 10.01 -19.67
N VAL A 44 -20.81 10.28 -18.35
CA VAL A 44 -21.64 9.49 -17.42
C VAL A 44 -23.09 9.91 -17.69
N ARG A 45 -23.86 9.06 -18.37
CA ARG A 45 -25.28 9.32 -18.62
C ARG A 45 -26.16 8.91 -17.44
N GLU A 46 -27.16 9.74 -17.21
CA GLU A 46 -28.07 9.72 -16.08
C GLU A 46 -29.15 8.64 -16.23
N PRO A 47 -29.46 7.87 -15.18
CA PRO A 47 -30.72 7.15 -15.12
C PRO A 47 -31.87 8.08 -14.67
N PRO A 48 -33.10 7.88 -15.18
CA PRO A 48 -34.27 8.64 -14.76
C PRO A 48 -34.62 8.39 -13.29
N VAL A 49 -34.98 9.47 -12.59
CA VAL A 49 -35.37 9.48 -11.17
C VAL A 49 -36.81 8.94 -11.06
N VAL A 50 -37.00 7.87 -10.28
CA VAL A 50 -38.33 7.48 -9.78
C VAL A 50 -38.38 7.87 -8.31
N ASP A 51 -39.16 8.90 -8.00
CA ASP A 51 -39.49 9.27 -6.63
C ASP A 51 -40.54 8.29 -6.09
N GLU A 52 -40.27 7.67 -4.94
CA GLU A 52 -41.27 6.92 -4.19
C GLU A 52 -41.81 7.73 -2.99
N PRO A 53 -43.08 7.53 -2.61
CA PRO A 53 -43.81 8.38 -1.67
C PRO A 53 -43.48 8.05 -0.19
N PRO A 54 -43.85 8.93 0.76
CA PRO A 54 -43.55 8.72 2.17
C PRO A 54 -44.46 7.65 2.79
N VAL A 55 -43.92 6.79 3.65
CA VAL A 55 -44.64 5.71 4.35
C VAL A 55 -44.38 5.78 5.88
N PRO A 56 -45.35 5.39 6.73
CA PRO A 56 -45.57 5.94 8.07
C PRO A 56 -44.64 5.46 9.18
N LYS A 57 -44.68 6.20 10.29
CA LYS A 57 -44.05 5.87 11.57
C LYS A 57 -44.70 4.62 12.20
N GLY A 58 -43.86 3.65 12.53
CA GLY A 58 -44.17 2.55 13.43
C GLY A 58 -42.92 2.15 14.19
N ASP A 59 -43.01 2.18 15.52
CA ASP A 59 -41.92 1.86 16.45
C ASP A 59 -41.64 0.35 16.49
N LEU A 60 -40.36 -0.04 16.48
CA LEU A 60 -39.94 -1.21 17.26
C LEU A 60 -38.44 -1.14 17.63
N VAL A 61 -38.24 -1.37 18.92
CA VAL A 61 -37.03 -1.27 19.74
C VAL A 61 -35.93 -2.22 19.25
N HIS A 62 -34.69 -1.72 19.11
CA HIS A 62 -33.47 -2.55 19.09
C HIS A 62 -32.35 -1.95 19.94
N ALA A 63 -31.67 -2.86 20.63
CA ALA A 63 -30.71 -2.63 21.69
C ALA A 63 -29.46 -1.84 21.26
N ILE A 64 -28.95 -1.07 22.23
CA ILE A 64 -27.93 -0.05 22.09
C ILE A 64 -26.54 -0.69 21.91
N ALA A 65 -25.90 -0.38 20.79
CA ALA A 65 -24.44 -0.37 20.66
C ALA A 65 -24.01 1.05 20.25
N THR A 66 -23.40 1.76 21.19
CA THR A 66 -22.74 3.07 21.04
C THR A 66 -21.73 3.00 19.89
N SER A 67 -21.75 3.77 18.80
CA SER A 67 -22.35 5.07 18.47
C SER A 67 -22.93 4.97 17.05
N SER A 68 -24.24 4.70 16.93
CA SER A 68 -24.92 4.88 15.65
C SER A 68 -25.10 6.38 15.43
N THR A 69 -24.25 7.01 14.63
CA THR A 69 -24.67 8.23 13.95
C THR A 69 -25.90 7.86 13.12
N ALA A 70 -27.09 8.29 13.56
CA ALA A 70 -28.39 7.80 13.07
C ALA A 70 -28.40 7.60 11.54
N GLY A 71 -28.55 6.35 11.09
CA GLY A 71 -28.65 5.99 9.67
C GLY A 71 -27.34 5.79 8.89
N TRP A 72 -26.17 5.81 9.53
CA TRP A 72 -24.88 5.47 8.92
C TRP A 72 -24.38 4.11 9.39
N HIS A 73 -23.94 3.27 8.45
CA HIS A 73 -23.45 1.92 8.72
C HIS A 73 -22.20 1.65 7.88
N PRO A 74 -21.36 0.67 8.24
CA PRO A 74 -20.26 0.23 7.38
C PRO A 74 -20.76 -0.08 5.96
N ILE A 75 -20.00 0.37 4.96
CA ILE A 75 -20.33 0.14 3.55
C ILE A 75 -20.32 -1.35 3.22
N ARG A 76 -21.36 -1.82 2.51
CA ARG A 76 -21.48 -3.20 2.03
C ARG A 76 -21.06 -3.29 0.58
N PHE A 77 -20.11 -4.18 0.31
CA PHE A 77 -19.66 -4.47 -1.05
C PHE A 77 -20.21 -5.81 -1.54
N GLN A 78 -20.55 -5.88 -2.82
CA GLN A 78 -20.62 -7.15 -3.54
C GLN A 78 -19.69 -7.11 -4.73
N VAL A 79 -18.89 -8.17 -4.89
CA VAL A 79 -17.89 -8.29 -5.94
C VAL A 79 -18.17 -9.51 -6.78
N PHE A 80 -18.19 -9.32 -8.09
CA PHE A 80 -18.37 -10.39 -9.08
C PHE A 80 -17.06 -10.58 -9.84
N LYS A 81 -16.55 -11.82 -9.84
CA LYS A 81 -15.21 -12.18 -10.35
C LYS A 81 -15.26 -12.95 -11.68
N SER A 82 -16.39 -12.93 -12.39
CA SER A 82 -16.60 -13.76 -13.59
C SER A 82 -15.52 -13.56 -14.67
N ASP A 83 -14.96 -12.36 -14.81
CA ASP A 83 -13.87 -12.09 -15.76
C ASP A 83 -12.49 -12.59 -15.27
N ILE A 84 -12.29 -12.80 -13.97
CA ILE A 84 -11.08 -13.43 -13.39
C ILE A 84 -11.11 -14.96 -13.59
N GLU A 85 -12.31 -15.52 -13.71
CA GLU A 85 -12.54 -16.95 -13.89
C GLU A 85 -12.64 -17.37 -15.38
N ASP A 86 -12.78 -16.42 -16.31
CA ASP A 86 -12.91 -16.68 -17.74
C ASP A 86 -11.54 -16.71 -18.45
N PRO A 87 -11.07 -17.87 -18.96
CA PRO A 87 -9.77 -18.01 -19.63
C PRO A 87 -9.62 -17.17 -20.92
N LYS A 88 -10.73 -16.67 -21.48
CA LYS A 88 -10.71 -15.76 -22.63
C LYS A 88 -10.40 -14.32 -22.24
N LYS A 89 -10.46 -13.99 -20.96
CA LYS A 89 -10.39 -12.62 -20.42
C LYS A 89 -9.05 -12.27 -19.80
N TYR A 90 -8.27 -13.26 -19.37
CA TYR A 90 -6.92 -13.07 -18.83
C TYR A 90 -5.88 -13.87 -19.62
N CYS A 91 -4.60 -13.60 -19.40
CA CYS A 91 -3.50 -14.33 -20.03
C CYS A 91 -3.25 -15.68 -19.35
N GLU A 92 -3.43 -16.79 -20.06
CA GLU A 92 -3.09 -18.14 -19.58
C GLU A 92 -1.63 -18.51 -19.88
N SER A 93 -1.09 -17.96 -20.96
CA SER A 93 0.29 -18.21 -21.39
C SER A 93 0.91 -17.00 -22.06
N GLU A 94 2.24 -16.96 -22.05
CA GLU A 94 3.01 -15.93 -22.76
C GLU A 94 2.73 -15.96 -24.27
N GLY A 95 2.73 -14.78 -24.90
CA GLY A 95 2.51 -14.61 -26.33
C GLY A 95 1.04 -14.55 -26.76
N GLN A 96 0.09 -14.92 -25.90
CA GLN A 96 -1.33 -14.65 -26.12
C GLN A 96 -1.60 -13.14 -26.24
N THR A 97 -2.75 -12.78 -26.80
CA THR A 97 -3.23 -11.39 -26.80
C THR A 97 -4.54 -11.32 -26.02
N ARG A 98 -4.63 -10.37 -25.08
CA ARG A 98 -5.81 -10.15 -24.23
C ARG A 98 -6.08 -8.66 -24.06
N PHE A 99 -7.33 -8.35 -23.75
CA PHE A 99 -7.84 -6.98 -23.64
C PHE A 99 -7.58 -6.40 -22.24
N ASP A 100 -7.27 -5.12 -22.14
CA ASP A 100 -7.03 -4.40 -20.86
C ASP A 100 -8.33 -3.94 -20.16
N PHE A 101 -9.49 -4.35 -20.69
CA PHE A 101 -10.83 -3.96 -20.26
C PHE A 101 -11.18 -2.49 -20.44
N ARG A 102 -10.30 -1.72 -21.07
CA ARG A 102 -10.51 -0.32 -21.39
C ARG A 102 -10.67 -0.21 -22.90
N ASP A 103 -9.56 -0.14 -23.63
CA ASP A 103 -9.54 0.15 -25.06
C ASP A 103 -8.38 -0.55 -25.82
N THR A 104 -7.48 -1.27 -25.14
CA THR A 104 -6.22 -1.76 -25.73
C THR A 104 -6.04 -3.27 -25.58
N TYR A 105 -5.48 -3.90 -26.60
CA TYR A 105 -5.04 -5.29 -26.54
C TYR A 105 -3.53 -5.35 -26.27
N HIS A 106 -3.12 -6.16 -25.30
CA HIS A 106 -1.73 -6.40 -24.98
C HIS A 106 -1.31 -7.81 -25.32
N ARG A 107 -0.08 -7.94 -25.84
CA ARG A 107 0.60 -9.21 -25.94
C ARG A 107 1.09 -9.61 -24.54
N CYS A 108 0.62 -10.75 -24.06
CA CYS A 108 0.92 -11.29 -22.75
C CYS A 108 2.42 -11.60 -22.62
N THR A 109 3.05 -11.03 -21.61
CA THR A 109 4.40 -11.41 -21.16
C THR A 109 4.29 -12.43 -20.02
N THR A 110 5.41 -13.00 -19.57
CA THR A 110 5.44 -13.84 -18.35
C THR A 110 4.84 -13.12 -17.14
N ALA A 111 5.08 -11.81 -16.99
CA ALA A 111 4.52 -11.01 -15.91
C ALA A 111 2.99 -10.85 -16.04
N SER A 112 2.47 -10.89 -17.27
CA SER A 112 1.03 -10.77 -17.57
C SER A 112 0.25 -12.05 -17.33
N VAL A 113 0.91 -13.22 -17.22
CA VAL A 113 0.21 -14.50 -16.99
C VAL A 113 -0.42 -14.53 -15.60
N LEU A 114 -1.71 -14.87 -15.55
CA LEU A 114 -2.48 -15.03 -14.32
C LEU A 114 -2.36 -16.49 -13.82
N THR A 115 -1.25 -16.78 -13.16
CA THR A 115 -0.97 -18.11 -12.60
C THR A 115 -1.90 -18.48 -11.45
N GLN A 116 -1.91 -19.75 -11.03
CA GLN A 116 -2.71 -20.21 -9.90
C GLN A 116 -2.29 -19.52 -8.58
N GLU A 117 -1.01 -19.22 -8.39
CA GLU A 117 -0.55 -18.46 -7.23
C GLU A 117 -1.13 -17.05 -7.23
N LYS A 118 -1.15 -16.37 -8.39
CA LYS A 118 -1.73 -15.03 -8.52
C LYS A 118 -3.24 -15.02 -8.33
N LYS A 119 -3.96 -16.05 -8.80
CA LYS A 119 -5.39 -16.21 -8.52
C LYS A 119 -5.65 -16.37 -7.02
N THR A 120 -4.89 -17.24 -6.36
CA THR A 120 -4.97 -17.44 -4.91
C THR A 120 -4.65 -16.14 -4.16
N LEU A 121 -3.68 -15.36 -4.64
CA LEU A 121 -3.35 -14.05 -4.09
C LEU A 121 -4.52 -13.07 -4.23
N LEU A 122 -5.16 -12.98 -5.41
CA LEU A 122 -6.34 -12.14 -5.63
C LEU A 122 -7.51 -12.52 -4.71
N ASP A 123 -7.72 -13.82 -4.48
CA ASP A 123 -8.78 -14.31 -3.60
C ASP A 123 -8.62 -13.84 -2.15
N ALA A 124 -7.38 -13.70 -1.68
CA ALA A 124 -7.07 -13.12 -0.37
C ALA A 124 -7.08 -11.58 -0.39
N VAL A 125 -6.52 -10.98 -1.44
CA VAL A 125 -6.29 -9.53 -1.56
C VAL A 125 -7.58 -8.74 -1.72
N ILE A 126 -8.52 -9.20 -2.56
CA ILE A 126 -9.75 -8.46 -2.85
C ILE A 126 -10.59 -8.24 -1.56
N PRO A 127 -10.91 -9.28 -0.76
CA PRO A 127 -11.62 -9.08 0.50
C PRO A 127 -10.91 -8.15 1.48
N HIS A 128 -9.58 -8.24 1.59
CA HIS A 128 -8.80 -7.38 2.48
C HIS A 128 -8.76 -5.92 2.02
N ALA A 129 -8.66 -5.66 0.71
CA ALA A 129 -8.77 -4.33 0.15
C ALA A 129 -10.15 -3.71 0.41
N LEU A 130 -11.23 -4.46 0.21
CA LEU A 130 -12.59 -4.02 0.56
C LEU A 130 -12.73 -3.72 2.05
N LYS A 131 -12.11 -4.56 2.90
CA LYS A 131 -12.06 -4.36 4.35
C LYS A 131 -11.33 -3.06 4.73
N MET A 132 -10.28 -2.67 4.00
CA MET A 132 -9.61 -1.39 4.24
C MET A 132 -10.57 -0.20 4.09
N HIS A 133 -11.51 -0.27 3.14
CA HIS A 133 -12.57 0.74 2.99
C HIS A 133 -13.68 0.59 4.03
N SER A 134 -14.21 -0.61 4.27
CA SER A 134 -15.34 -0.79 5.20
C SER A 134 -14.98 -0.57 6.67
N ASP A 135 -13.71 -0.76 7.04
CA ASP A 135 -13.19 -0.40 8.36
C ASP A 135 -13.11 1.13 8.57
N ARG A 136 -13.11 1.92 7.49
CA ARG A 136 -12.84 3.37 7.50
C ARG A 136 -14.01 4.23 7.04
N LEU A 137 -14.93 3.67 6.24
CA LEU A 137 -16.02 4.41 5.62
C LEU A 137 -17.38 3.83 6.01
N MET A 138 -18.23 4.70 6.53
CA MET A 138 -19.66 4.45 6.68
C MET A 138 -20.43 5.08 5.52
N VAL A 139 -21.60 4.52 5.22
CA VAL A 139 -22.53 5.01 4.20
C VAL A 139 -23.96 5.00 4.75
N ARG A 140 -24.83 5.82 4.18
CA ARG A 140 -26.28 5.63 4.30
C ARG A 140 -26.69 4.49 3.38
N GLN A 141 -27.04 3.36 3.98
CA GLN A 141 -27.31 2.14 3.23
C GLN A 141 -28.43 2.31 2.22
N LEU A 142 -28.25 1.72 1.04
CA LEU A 142 -29.28 1.68 0.02
C LEU A 142 -30.40 0.72 0.43
N ARG A 143 -31.63 1.16 0.16
CA ARG A 143 -32.85 0.35 0.32
C ARG A 143 -33.19 -0.26 -1.04
N GLY A 144 -33.37 -1.57 -1.08
CA GLY A 144 -33.66 -2.30 -2.32
C GLY A 144 -32.42 -2.68 -3.13
N PRO A 145 -32.63 -3.43 -4.24
CA PRO A 145 -31.57 -3.90 -5.10
C PRO A 145 -30.94 -2.79 -5.96
N ILE A 146 -29.64 -2.92 -6.26
CA ILE A 146 -28.91 -2.08 -7.20
C ILE A 146 -29.02 -2.68 -8.60
N THR A 147 -29.70 -2.00 -9.52
CA THR A 147 -29.76 -2.38 -10.94
C THR A 147 -28.62 -1.75 -11.73
N VAL A 148 -27.98 -2.54 -12.59
CA VAL A 148 -26.97 -2.04 -13.54
C VAL A 148 -27.67 -1.60 -14.83
N TYR A 149 -27.20 -0.51 -15.44
CA TYR A 149 -27.74 0.00 -16.70
C TYR A 149 -26.84 -0.44 -17.87
N LYS A 150 -27.44 -0.81 -19.01
CA LYS A 150 -26.72 -1.37 -20.17
C LYS A 150 -25.90 -0.35 -20.98
N GLU A 151 -26.23 0.94 -20.89
CA GLU A 151 -25.53 1.99 -21.64
C GLU A 151 -24.43 2.64 -20.79
N GLN A 152 -23.50 1.82 -20.29
CA GLN A 152 -22.38 2.29 -19.45
C GLN A 152 -21.05 2.09 -20.18
N THR A 153 -20.30 3.18 -20.37
CA THR A 153 -19.10 3.32 -21.22
C THR A 153 -18.17 2.10 -21.21
N PHE A 154 -17.25 2.01 -20.26
CA PHE A 154 -16.28 0.92 -20.14
C PHE A 154 -16.84 -0.29 -19.39
N CYS A 155 -17.95 -0.13 -18.68
CA CYS A 155 -18.54 -1.21 -17.87
C CYS A 155 -19.08 -2.34 -18.74
N ASN A 156 -19.42 -2.01 -19.99
CA ASN A 156 -19.80 -2.97 -21.01
C ASN A 156 -18.66 -3.93 -21.42
N ASN A 157 -17.42 -3.64 -21.04
CA ASN A 157 -16.29 -4.55 -21.26
C ASN A 157 -16.27 -5.73 -20.28
N PHE A 158 -17.08 -5.68 -19.22
CA PHE A 158 -17.13 -6.68 -18.15
C PHE A 158 -18.32 -7.63 -18.31
N ASN A 159 -18.14 -8.86 -17.85
CA ASN A 159 -19.16 -9.90 -17.85
C ASN A 159 -20.15 -9.66 -16.70
N ILE A 160 -21.19 -8.87 -16.97
CA ILE A 160 -22.25 -8.55 -16.00
C ILE A 160 -23.41 -9.56 -16.13
N PRO A 161 -23.77 -10.30 -15.07
CA PRO A 161 -24.89 -11.24 -15.08
C PRO A 161 -26.21 -10.61 -15.53
N LYS A 162 -26.97 -11.31 -16.38
CA LYS A 162 -28.23 -10.81 -16.96
C LYS A 162 -29.22 -10.29 -15.91
N HIS A 163 -29.32 -10.95 -14.76
CA HIS A 163 -30.26 -10.59 -13.70
C HIS A 163 -29.87 -9.29 -12.96
N HIS A 164 -28.61 -8.84 -13.04
CA HIS A 164 -28.21 -7.55 -12.46
C HIS A 164 -28.77 -6.36 -13.24
N TYR A 165 -29.12 -6.55 -14.52
CA TYR A 165 -29.82 -5.54 -15.33
C TYR A 165 -31.33 -5.52 -15.09
N THR A 166 -31.89 -6.53 -14.44
CA THR A 166 -33.35 -6.67 -14.25
C THR A 166 -33.73 -6.60 -12.78
N THR A 167 -33.48 -7.65 -12.00
CA THR A 167 -33.79 -7.72 -10.57
C THR A 167 -32.78 -6.96 -9.71
N GLY A 168 -31.58 -6.74 -10.23
CA GLY A 168 -30.50 -6.06 -9.52
C GLY A 168 -29.89 -6.89 -8.40
N VAL A 169 -28.96 -6.27 -7.67
CA VAL A 169 -28.17 -6.88 -6.60
C VAL A 169 -28.64 -6.36 -5.25
N SER A 170 -29.20 -7.24 -4.41
CA SER A 170 -29.72 -6.87 -3.08
C SER A 170 -28.64 -6.88 -2.00
N GLY A 171 -28.77 -6.06 -0.97
CA GLY A 171 -27.88 -6.10 0.20
C GLY A 171 -26.50 -5.48 -0.01
N ALA A 172 -26.32 -4.68 -1.05
CA ALA A 172 -25.09 -3.97 -1.36
C ALA A 172 -25.28 -2.45 -1.31
N ASP A 173 -24.20 -1.72 -1.03
CA ASP A 173 -24.11 -0.26 -1.18
C ASP A 173 -23.16 0.15 -2.30
N MET A 174 -22.31 -0.78 -2.73
CA MET A 174 -21.40 -0.71 -3.86
C MET A 174 -21.30 -2.10 -4.52
N VAL A 175 -21.57 -2.19 -5.82
CA VAL A 175 -21.37 -3.39 -6.63
C VAL A 175 -20.12 -3.21 -7.49
N LEU A 176 -19.22 -4.18 -7.47
CA LEU A 176 -17.97 -4.17 -8.23
C LEU A 176 -17.88 -5.37 -9.16
N TYR A 177 -17.46 -5.14 -10.40
CA TYR A 177 -17.09 -6.19 -11.34
C TYR A 177 -15.57 -6.20 -11.50
N GLY A 178 -14.95 -7.32 -11.13
CA GLY A 178 -13.50 -7.45 -11.09
C GLY A 178 -12.95 -8.26 -12.27
N ALA A 179 -11.84 -7.80 -12.81
CA ALA A 179 -11.05 -8.48 -13.83
C ALA A 179 -9.55 -8.50 -13.46
N ALA A 180 -8.79 -9.32 -14.19
CA ALA A 180 -7.33 -9.43 -14.09
C ALA A 180 -6.69 -9.65 -15.48
N GLY A 181 -7.08 -8.81 -16.44
CA GLY A 181 -6.49 -8.73 -17.78
C GLY A 181 -5.13 -8.02 -17.78
N PRO A 182 -4.30 -8.24 -18.81
CA PRO A 182 -2.97 -7.64 -18.87
C PRO A 182 -3.03 -6.12 -19.06
N MET A 183 -2.01 -5.44 -18.55
CA MET A 183 -1.88 -3.98 -18.69
C MET A 183 -0.67 -3.57 -19.54
N GLY A 184 0.18 -4.54 -19.94
CA GLY A 184 1.42 -4.29 -20.67
C GLY A 184 2.50 -3.57 -19.85
N SER A 185 2.18 -3.22 -18.60
CA SER A 185 3.05 -2.64 -17.60
C SER A 185 2.49 -2.97 -16.20
N PRO A 186 3.27 -2.79 -15.13
CA PRO A 186 2.80 -2.91 -13.75
C PRO A 186 1.77 -1.83 -13.38
N ALA A 187 0.53 -2.02 -13.81
CA ALA A 187 -0.58 -1.08 -13.62
C ALA A 187 -1.87 -1.80 -13.22
N ALA A 188 -2.79 -1.02 -12.66
CA ALA A 188 -4.18 -1.39 -12.44
C ALA A 188 -5.05 -0.15 -12.69
N TRP A 189 -6.35 -0.38 -12.80
CA TRP A 189 -7.32 0.71 -12.91
C TRP A 189 -8.68 0.28 -12.37
N ALA A 190 -9.45 1.24 -11.91
CA ALA A 190 -10.85 1.05 -11.53
C ALA A 190 -11.63 2.34 -11.69
N GLY A 191 -12.94 2.26 -11.80
CA GLY A 191 -13.75 3.47 -11.98
C GLY A 191 -15.24 3.27 -11.72
N PRO A 192 -15.97 4.38 -11.49
CA PRO A 192 -17.40 4.34 -11.27
C PRO A 192 -18.16 4.14 -12.60
N CYS A 193 -19.08 3.20 -12.59
CA CYS A 193 -19.94 2.84 -13.72
C CYS A 193 -21.26 3.60 -13.72
N SER A 194 -21.86 3.74 -12.55
CA SER A 194 -23.08 4.50 -12.36
C SER A 194 -23.17 5.08 -10.96
N ARG A 195 -24.06 6.06 -10.81
CA ARG A 195 -24.23 6.82 -9.58
C ARG A 195 -25.68 6.78 -9.11
N TYR A 196 -25.87 6.57 -7.82
CA TYR A 196 -27.15 6.68 -7.15
C TYR A 196 -27.61 8.14 -7.10
N LYS A 197 -28.81 8.41 -7.63
CA LYS A 197 -29.41 9.76 -7.76
C LYS A 197 -28.43 10.78 -8.38
N GLY A 198 -27.64 10.34 -9.36
CA GLY A 198 -26.64 11.17 -10.05
C GLY A 198 -25.43 11.56 -9.22
N ARG A 199 -25.33 11.12 -7.96
CA ARG A 199 -24.34 11.64 -7.01
C ARG A 199 -23.31 10.60 -6.58
N ARG A 200 -23.73 9.60 -5.80
CA ARG A 200 -22.80 8.65 -5.17
C ARG A 200 -22.54 7.44 -6.07
N PRO A 201 -21.28 7.11 -6.40
CA PRO A 201 -20.96 5.83 -7.04
C PRO A 201 -21.49 4.63 -6.25
N PHE A 202 -22.18 3.73 -6.95
CA PHE A 202 -22.77 2.50 -6.37
C PHE A 202 -22.61 1.26 -7.27
N VAL A 203 -22.11 1.45 -8.49
CA VAL A 203 -21.63 0.39 -9.37
C VAL A 203 -20.29 0.86 -9.90
N GLY A 204 -19.30 -0.02 -9.94
CA GLY A 204 -18.00 0.23 -10.53
C GLY A 204 -17.35 -1.04 -11.04
N VAL A 205 -16.20 -0.90 -11.67
CA VAL A 205 -15.36 -2.02 -12.07
C VAL A 205 -13.93 -1.80 -11.63
N PHE A 206 -13.15 -2.87 -11.62
CA PHE A 206 -11.71 -2.80 -11.49
C PHE A 206 -11.03 -3.87 -12.36
N ASN A 207 -9.84 -3.56 -12.87
CA ASN A 207 -8.93 -4.50 -13.49
C ASN A 207 -7.58 -4.45 -12.75
N ILE A 208 -7.21 -5.54 -12.07
CA ILE A 208 -5.91 -5.65 -11.40
C ILE A 208 -4.96 -6.44 -12.31
N GLY A 209 -4.03 -5.73 -12.96
CA GLY A 209 -3.05 -6.35 -13.85
C GLY A 209 -2.24 -7.44 -13.13
N PRO A 210 -2.07 -8.64 -13.71
CA PRO A 210 -1.23 -9.68 -13.11
C PRO A 210 0.22 -9.23 -12.86
N GLU A 211 0.67 -8.18 -13.54
CA GLU A 211 2.00 -7.56 -13.42
C GLU A 211 2.24 -6.90 -12.04
N VAL A 212 1.19 -6.53 -11.30
CA VAL A 212 1.33 -5.88 -9.97
C VAL A 212 1.18 -6.86 -8.80
N LEU A 213 0.79 -8.11 -9.09
CA LEU A 213 0.54 -9.16 -8.11
C LEU A 213 1.84 -9.76 -7.58
N THR A 214 2.43 -9.06 -6.61
CA THR A 214 3.79 -9.31 -6.09
C THR A 214 3.79 -9.91 -4.69
N SER A 215 3.07 -9.29 -3.76
CA SER A 215 2.92 -9.76 -2.38
C SER A 215 1.53 -9.39 -1.85
N HIS A 216 1.12 -10.02 -0.75
CA HIS A 216 -0.20 -9.76 -0.17
C HIS A 216 -0.41 -8.28 0.19
N ASP A 217 0.47 -7.67 1.00
CA ASP A 217 0.32 -6.27 1.42
C ASP A 217 0.41 -5.31 0.22
N SER A 218 1.38 -5.53 -0.67
CA SER A 218 1.56 -4.71 -1.88
C SER A 218 0.30 -4.70 -2.74
N SER A 219 -0.18 -5.89 -3.11
CA SER A 219 -1.36 -6.06 -3.96
C SER A 219 -2.63 -5.54 -3.28
N MET A 220 -2.79 -5.76 -1.97
CA MET A 220 -3.90 -5.23 -1.17
C MET A 220 -3.99 -3.70 -1.23
N ARG A 221 -2.86 -3.00 -1.07
CA ARG A 221 -2.83 -1.53 -1.15
C ARG A 221 -3.13 -1.01 -2.54
N VAL A 222 -2.63 -1.67 -3.58
CA VAL A 222 -2.97 -1.33 -4.98
C VAL A 222 -4.46 -1.56 -5.25
N THR A 223 -5.01 -2.70 -4.86
CA THR A 223 -6.45 -2.98 -5.04
C THR A 223 -7.32 -2.00 -4.25
N ALA A 224 -6.93 -1.59 -3.04
CA ALA A 224 -7.63 -0.57 -2.26
C ALA A 224 -7.56 0.82 -2.91
N HIS A 225 -6.39 1.21 -3.43
CA HIS A 225 -6.23 2.42 -4.22
C HIS A 225 -7.22 2.46 -5.40
N GLU A 226 -7.27 1.39 -6.20
CA GLU A 226 -8.17 1.33 -7.34
C GLU A 226 -9.65 1.37 -6.91
N ILE A 227 -10.03 0.60 -5.89
CA ILE A 227 -11.40 0.64 -5.36
C ILE A 227 -11.77 2.05 -4.85
N ALA A 228 -10.81 2.84 -4.35
CA ALA A 228 -11.05 4.23 -3.99
C ALA A 228 -11.53 5.08 -5.18
N HIS A 229 -10.95 4.89 -6.37
CA HIS A 229 -11.41 5.53 -7.60
C HIS A 229 -12.84 5.09 -7.95
N ALA A 230 -13.15 3.79 -7.87
CA ALA A 230 -14.51 3.28 -8.08
C ALA A 230 -15.54 3.84 -7.08
N LEU A 231 -15.10 4.16 -5.86
CA LEU A 231 -15.91 4.83 -4.83
C LEU A 231 -16.07 6.34 -5.06
N GLY A 232 -15.34 6.91 -6.01
CA GLY A 232 -15.50 8.30 -6.44
C GLY A 232 -14.35 9.23 -6.08
N PHE A 233 -13.20 8.71 -5.67
CA PHE A 233 -11.97 9.50 -5.61
C PHE A 233 -11.55 9.88 -7.05
N GLY A 234 -12.05 11.00 -7.56
CA GLY A 234 -11.78 11.42 -8.93
C GLY A 234 -12.06 12.90 -9.13
N PHE A 235 -11.27 13.54 -10.00
CA PHE A 235 -11.31 14.99 -10.18
C PHE A 235 -12.69 15.51 -10.64
N ASP A 236 -13.38 14.74 -11.47
CA ASP A 236 -14.72 15.04 -11.96
C ASP A 236 -15.73 15.17 -10.82
N ILE A 237 -15.73 14.22 -9.87
CA ILE A 237 -16.56 14.25 -8.67
C ILE A 237 -16.13 15.40 -7.76
N MET A 238 -14.83 15.58 -7.54
CA MET A 238 -14.33 16.69 -6.72
C MET A 238 -14.77 18.05 -7.27
N LYS A 239 -14.75 18.21 -8.60
CA LYS A 239 -15.18 19.43 -9.29
C LYS A 239 -16.70 19.63 -9.23
N GLU A 240 -17.49 18.60 -9.51
CA GLU A 240 -18.96 18.63 -9.42
C GLU A 240 -19.42 19.00 -8.00
N ARG A 241 -18.70 18.52 -6.99
CA ARG A 241 -18.98 18.79 -5.58
C ARG A 241 -18.35 20.10 -5.08
N ASN A 242 -17.73 20.89 -5.95
CA ASN A 242 -17.07 22.17 -5.65
C ASN A 242 -16.00 22.07 -4.53
N LEU A 243 -15.26 20.95 -4.50
CA LEU A 243 -14.23 20.67 -3.49
C LEU A 243 -12.84 21.15 -3.90
N VAL A 244 -12.64 21.51 -5.17
CA VAL A 244 -11.34 21.90 -5.72
C VAL A 244 -11.27 23.37 -6.12
N ALA A 245 -10.07 23.91 -6.09
CA ALA A 245 -9.74 25.25 -6.58
C ALA A 245 -8.38 25.25 -7.27
N LEU A 246 -8.18 26.19 -8.18
CA LEU A 246 -6.90 26.42 -8.82
C LEU A 246 -6.14 27.51 -8.04
N ILE A 247 -4.88 27.24 -7.68
CA ILE A 247 -4.04 28.16 -6.90
C ILE A 247 -2.69 28.34 -7.59
N SER A 248 -2.23 29.59 -7.64
CA SER A 248 -0.92 29.97 -8.21
C SER A 248 0.13 30.20 -7.12
N GLY A 249 1.41 30.21 -7.51
CA GLY A 249 2.51 30.58 -6.62
C GLY A 249 2.99 29.44 -5.70
N ILE A 250 2.63 28.20 -6.00
CA ILE A 250 3.11 27.03 -5.27
C ILE A 250 4.49 26.65 -5.80
N ARG A 251 5.54 26.90 -5.01
CA ARG A 251 6.93 26.48 -5.29
C ARG A 251 7.51 26.92 -6.65
N GLY A 252 6.96 27.97 -7.26
CA GLY A 252 7.37 28.44 -8.59
C GLY A 252 6.73 27.68 -9.75
N LYS A 253 5.79 26.76 -9.47
CA LYS A 253 4.95 26.10 -10.48
C LYS A 253 3.93 27.08 -11.07
N GLY A 254 3.37 26.69 -12.21
CA GLY A 254 2.12 27.27 -12.71
C GLY A 254 0.94 27.04 -11.75
N PRO A 255 -0.28 27.43 -12.16
CA PRO A 255 -1.46 27.17 -11.36
C PRO A 255 -1.70 25.67 -11.16
N VAL A 256 -1.83 25.22 -9.91
CA VAL A 256 -2.07 23.83 -9.54
C VAL A 256 -3.45 23.66 -8.92
N TRP A 257 -4.04 22.48 -9.10
CA TRP A 257 -5.31 22.14 -8.46
C TRP A 257 -5.09 21.72 -7.02
N VAL A 258 -5.91 22.23 -6.13
CA VAL A 258 -5.94 21.82 -4.72
C VAL A 258 -7.34 21.41 -4.32
N VAL A 259 -7.45 20.49 -3.36
CA VAL A 259 -8.68 20.21 -2.63
C VAL A 259 -8.79 21.20 -1.48
N LYS A 260 -9.77 22.10 -1.56
CA LYS A 260 -10.05 23.19 -0.60
C LYS A 260 -11.18 22.86 0.37
N SER A 261 -11.60 21.60 0.44
CA SER A 261 -12.76 21.21 1.24
C SER A 261 -12.45 21.27 2.75
N PRO A 262 -13.45 21.58 3.60
CA PRO A 262 -13.20 21.95 5.00
C PRO A 262 -12.48 20.88 5.82
N THR A 263 -12.88 19.61 5.68
CA THR A 263 -12.29 18.51 6.45
C THR A 263 -10.87 18.21 5.95
N VAL A 264 -10.65 18.20 4.64
CA VAL A 264 -9.31 18.03 4.05
C VAL A 264 -8.36 19.12 4.51
N VAL A 265 -8.77 20.39 4.46
CA VAL A 265 -7.94 21.51 4.92
C VAL A 265 -7.62 21.37 6.40
N LYS A 266 -8.63 21.12 7.25
CA LYS A 266 -8.43 20.93 8.69
C LYS A 266 -7.47 19.78 9.01
N LYS A 267 -7.66 18.62 8.36
CA LYS A 267 -6.79 17.46 8.57
C LYS A 267 -5.38 17.67 8.04
N ALA A 268 -5.22 18.43 6.95
CA ALA A 268 -3.91 18.83 6.47
C ALA A 268 -3.22 19.85 7.43
N GLN A 269 -3.97 20.81 8.00
CA GLN A 269 -3.44 21.72 9.03
C GLN A 269 -2.86 20.92 10.22
N GLU A 270 -3.64 19.98 10.74
CA GLU A 270 -3.24 19.07 11.83
C GLU A 270 -2.03 18.21 11.44
N PHE A 271 -2.05 17.59 10.26
CA PHE A 271 -1.02 16.67 9.79
C PHE A 271 0.34 17.36 9.56
N TYR A 272 0.34 18.47 8.81
CA TYR A 272 1.57 19.19 8.49
C TYR A 272 2.00 20.15 9.60
N GLY A 273 1.13 20.51 10.55
CA GLY A 273 1.38 21.60 11.51
C GLY A 273 1.41 22.97 10.83
N CYS A 274 0.48 23.21 9.89
CA CYS A 274 0.42 24.45 9.11
C CYS A 274 -0.98 25.04 9.06
N ASP A 275 -1.30 25.97 9.95
CA ASP A 275 -2.61 26.63 10.00
C ASP A 275 -2.94 27.45 8.75
N LYS A 276 -1.93 27.84 7.96
CA LYS A 276 -2.07 28.67 6.75
C LYS A 276 -2.30 27.87 5.47
N ILE A 277 -2.41 26.53 5.53
CA ILE A 277 -2.77 25.75 4.35
C ILE A 277 -4.25 26.02 4.01
N ILE A 278 -4.52 26.30 2.73
CA ILE A 278 -5.87 26.64 2.23
C ILE A 278 -6.44 25.56 1.30
N GLY A 279 -5.63 24.54 0.99
CA GLY A 279 -6.00 23.38 0.21
C GLY A 279 -4.83 22.41 0.10
N LEU A 280 -5.14 21.14 -0.11
CA LEU A 280 -4.15 20.09 -0.32
C LEU A 280 -3.94 19.85 -1.81
N GLU A 281 -2.70 19.84 -2.26
CA GLU A 281 -2.34 19.74 -3.68
C GLU A 281 -2.73 18.39 -4.27
N LEU A 282 -3.28 18.44 -5.48
CA LEU A 282 -3.46 17.28 -6.35
C LEU A 282 -2.29 17.21 -7.32
N GLU A 283 -1.92 15.99 -7.69
CA GLU A 283 -0.82 15.71 -8.60
C GLU A 283 -0.96 16.49 -9.92
N ASP A 284 0.10 17.19 -10.31
CA ASP A 284 0.16 17.98 -11.54
C ASP A 284 1.11 17.41 -12.61
N GLU A 285 1.83 16.32 -12.33
CA GLU A 285 2.72 15.63 -13.25
C GLU A 285 2.24 14.17 -13.55
N GLY A 286 2.98 13.40 -14.37
CA GLY A 286 2.66 11.99 -14.64
C GLY A 286 1.67 11.72 -15.78
N GLY A 287 1.26 12.76 -16.51
CA GLY A 287 0.34 12.67 -17.64
C GLY A 287 -1.12 12.37 -17.25
N GLU A 288 -1.96 12.09 -18.25
CA GLU A 288 -3.43 12.05 -18.09
C GLU A 288 -3.92 11.00 -17.09
N GLY A 289 -3.18 9.90 -16.91
CA GLY A 289 -3.51 8.84 -15.93
C GLY A 289 -3.35 9.27 -14.47
N THR A 290 -2.52 10.28 -14.24
CA THR A 290 -2.01 10.61 -12.90
C THR A 290 -2.53 11.98 -12.44
N VAL A 291 -2.49 12.97 -13.34
CA VAL A 291 -2.81 14.37 -13.04
C VAL A 291 -4.25 14.52 -12.51
N LYS A 292 -4.41 15.34 -11.47
CA LYS A 292 -5.67 15.75 -10.80
C LYS A 292 -6.44 14.65 -10.05
N SER A 293 -6.12 13.38 -10.25
CA SER A 293 -6.86 12.28 -9.64
C SER A 293 -6.15 11.65 -8.45
N HIS A 294 -4.99 12.18 -8.08
CA HIS A 294 -4.14 11.69 -7.01
C HIS A 294 -3.70 12.85 -6.11
N TRP A 295 -3.32 12.54 -4.87
CA TRP A 295 -2.59 13.49 -4.04
C TRP A 295 -1.21 13.76 -4.63
N GLU A 296 -0.76 15.01 -4.51
CA GLU A 296 0.60 15.42 -4.88
C GLU A 296 1.64 14.58 -4.12
N ARG A 297 2.36 13.73 -4.86
CA ARG A 297 3.26 12.76 -4.23
C ARG A 297 4.43 13.46 -3.54
N ARG A 298 4.85 14.66 -3.99
CA ARG A 298 5.88 15.49 -3.33
C ARG A 298 5.57 15.87 -1.88
N ILE A 299 4.29 15.89 -1.47
CA ILE A 299 3.90 16.18 -0.08
C ILE A 299 3.32 14.98 0.66
N ALA A 300 2.92 13.93 -0.07
CA ALA A 300 2.18 12.80 0.47
C ALA A 300 2.71 11.44 -0.03
N MET A 301 4.03 11.27 -0.20
CA MET A 301 4.66 10.12 -0.88
C MET A 301 4.23 8.71 -0.38
N GLU A 302 3.85 8.62 0.89
CA GLU A 302 3.41 7.38 1.54
C GLU A 302 1.90 7.15 1.44
N GLU A 303 1.11 8.12 0.96
CA GLU A 303 -0.36 8.08 0.91
C GLU A 303 -0.87 7.09 -0.13
N MET A 304 -1.98 6.41 0.17
CA MET A 304 -2.64 5.44 -0.70
C MET A 304 -2.93 5.99 -2.08
N MET A 305 -3.50 7.19 -2.18
CA MET A 305 -3.97 7.84 -3.41
C MET A 305 -2.90 8.71 -4.08
N THR A 306 -1.62 8.36 -3.95
CA THR A 306 -0.57 8.89 -4.83
C THR A 306 -0.53 8.11 -6.13
N GLY A 307 -0.18 8.76 -7.24
CA GLY A 307 -0.19 8.11 -8.57
C GLY A 307 0.91 7.06 -8.81
N LEU A 308 1.81 6.89 -7.85
CA LEU A 308 2.89 5.91 -7.88
C LEU A 308 3.11 5.33 -6.49
N LYS A 309 2.94 4.01 -6.35
CA LYS A 309 3.17 3.32 -5.07
C LYS A 309 4.67 3.17 -4.80
N SER A 310 5.16 3.76 -3.71
CA SER A 310 6.50 3.50 -3.17
C SER A 310 6.55 2.11 -2.49
N SER A 311 7.75 1.54 -2.26
CA SER A 311 7.93 0.21 -1.63
C SER A 311 7.14 0.03 -0.33
N ASP A 312 7.11 1.08 0.51
CA ASP A 312 6.46 1.08 1.82
C ASP A 312 5.33 2.12 1.95
N GLY A 313 4.85 2.61 0.80
CA GLY A 313 3.73 3.54 0.70
C GLY A 313 2.37 2.83 0.63
N GLY A 314 1.34 3.56 0.23
CA GLY A 314 -0.01 2.99 0.14
C GLY A 314 -0.82 3.12 1.44
N ARG A 315 -0.50 4.09 2.30
CA ARG A 315 -1.12 4.30 3.61
C ARG A 315 -2.50 4.92 3.46
N TYR A 316 -3.53 4.25 3.98
CA TYR A 316 -4.89 4.81 3.98
C TYR A 316 -4.98 5.88 5.07
N SER A 317 -4.53 7.09 4.73
CA SER A 317 -4.27 8.15 5.70
C SER A 317 -5.52 8.96 6.05
N VAL A 318 -5.34 9.86 7.01
CA VAL A 318 -6.30 10.90 7.38
C VAL A 318 -6.72 11.78 6.20
N LEU A 319 -5.85 11.95 5.19
CA LEU A 319 -6.10 12.84 4.04
C LEU A 319 -7.15 12.25 3.09
N THR A 320 -7.00 10.99 2.69
CA THR A 320 -7.99 10.29 1.86
C THR A 320 -9.32 10.10 2.58
N MET A 321 -9.29 9.78 3.87
CA MET A 321 -10.51 9.69 4.68
C MET A 321 -11.27 11.03 4.73
N ALA A 322 -10.55 12.15 4.90
CA ALA A 322 -11.14 13.49 4.91
C ALA A 322 -11.83 13.85 3.59
N LEU A 323 -11.20 13.50 2.46
CA LEU A 323 -11.79 13.76 1.15
C LEU A 323 -13.06 12.91 0.93
N PHE A 324 -13.06 11.63 1.32
CA PHE A 324 -14.28 10.81 1.26
C PHE A 324 -15.43 11.37 2.11
N GLU A 325 -15.13 11.95 3.28
CA GLU A 325 -16.13 12.63 4.10
C GLU A 325 -16.66 13.91 3.43
N ASP A 326 -15.78 14.74 2.87
CA ASP A 326 -16.15 15.99 2.19
C ASP A 326 -16.91 15.79 0.86
N MET A 327 -16.77 14.62 0.21
CA MET A 327 -17.66 14.24 -0.91
C MET A 327 -19.13 14.21 -0.47
N GLY A 328 -19.40 13.94 0.81
CA GLY A 328 -20.74 13.85 1.40
C GLY A 328 -21.45 12.53 1.11
N PHE A 329 -20.76 11.56 0.52
CA PHE A 329 -21.26 10.22 0.27
C PHE A 329 -20.99 9.28 1.43
N TYR A 330 -19.90 9.53 2.15
CA TYR A 330 -19.37 8.68 3.21
C TYR A 330 -19.21 9.48 4.50
N ARG A 331 -19.07 8.77 5.61
CA ARG A 331 -18.51 9.30 6.85
C ARG A 331 -17.27 8.51 7.21
N ALA A 332 -16.19 9.20 7.55
CA ALA A 332 -14.99 8.55 8.01
C ALA A 332 -15.18 8.02 9.44
N ILE A 333 -14.60 6.85 9.71
CA ILE A 333 -14.49 6.29 11.04
C ILE A 333 -13.15 6.77 11.60
N TRP A 334 -13.11 7.99 12.14
CA TRP A 334 -11.88 8.59 12.68
C TRP A 334 -11.23 7.71 13.76
N GLY A 335 -9.89 7.72 13.82
CA GLY A 335 -9.07 6.83 14.65
C GLY A 335 -8.71 5.50 13.97
N THR A 336 -9.11 5.30 12.71
CA THR A 336 -8.77 4.10 11.91
C THR A 336 -7.80 4.40 10.77
N GLU A 337 -7.46 5.67 10.56
CA GLU A 337 -6.40 6.13 9.65
C GLU A 337 -5.07 5.41 9.91
N GLU A 338 -4.33 5.18 8.83
CA GLU A 338 -2.94 4.73 8.94
C GLU A 338 -2.01 5.92 9.14
N ASP A 339 -1.02 5.74 10.01
CA ASP A 339 0.02 6.73 10.22
C ASP A 339 0.84 6.92 8.94
N MET A 340 1.10 8.19 8.62
CA MET A 340 2.01 8.64 7.57
C MET A 340 3.09 9.50 8.20
N TYR A 341 4.35 9.28 7.81
CA TYR A 341 5.51 9.99 8.34
C TYR A 341 6.00 11.07 7.38
N PHE A 342 5.93 10.80 6.08
CA PHE A 342 6.34 11.75 5.06
C PHE A 342 5.58 13.07 5.19
N GLY A 343 6.32 14.16 5.47
CA GLY A 343 5.77 15.51 5.61
C GLY A 343 5.12 15.85 6.97
N LYS A 344 4.90 14.88 7.87
CA LYS A 344 4.21 15.10 9.15
C LYS A 344 4.93 16.16 10.01
N GLY A 345 4.20 17.17 10.47
CA GLY A 345 4.70 18.22 11.36
C GLY A 345 5.81 19.11 10.79
N ARG A 346 6.02 19.16 9.46
CA ARG A 346 7.10 19.96 8.82
C ARG A 346 6.73 21.43 8.55
N GLY A 347 5.53 21.82 8.93
CA GLY A 347 5.03 23.19 8.88
C GLY A 347 4.83 23.73 7.47
N CYS A 348 4.41 25.00 7.39
CA CYS A 348 4.06 25.62 6.12
C CYS A 348 5.20 25.74 5.12
N ASN A 349 6.45 25.76 5.59
CA ASN A 349 7.60 25.81 4.71
C ASN A 349 7.72 24.52 3.88
N PHE A 350 7.34 23.37 4.42
CA PHE A 350 7.30 22.12 3.67
C PHE A 350 6.44 22.26 2.43
N LEU A 351 5.26 22.85 2.55
CA LEU A 351 4.32 23.03 1.44
C LEU A 351 4.77 24.14 0.47
N LYS A 352 5.34 25.23 0.98
CA LYS A 352 5.58 26.47 0.20
C LYS A 352 6.96 26.59 -0.43
N ARG A 353 8.00 25.97 0.14
CA ARG A 353 9.39 26.10 -0.33
C ARG A 353 9.78 24.89 -1.18
N LYS A 354 10.73 25.08 -2.10
CA LYS A 354 11.42 23.99 -2.79
C LYS A 354 12.06 23.02 -1.77
N CYS A 355 12.16 21.75 -2.12
CA CYS A 355 12.79 20.75 -1.23
C CYS A 355 14.27 21.05 -0.97
N ILE A 356 14.99 21.58 -1.96
CA ILE A 356 16.39 21.93 -1.90
C ILE A 356 16.58 23.36 -2.41
N VAL A 357 17.42 24.13 -1.73
CA VAL A 357 17.84 25.48 -2.14
C VAL A 357 19.34 25.59 -1.89
N ASN A 358 20.09 26.11 -2.87
CA ASN A 358 21.55 26.22 -2.80
C ASN A 358 22.22 24.89 -2.43
N GLU A 359 21.79 23.81 -3.08
CA GLU A 359 22.29 22.42 -2.87
C GLU A 359 22.14 21.88 -1.44
N LYS A 360 21.41 22.60 -0.58
CA LYS A 360 21.08 22.19 0.78
C LYS A 360 19.59 21.85 0.88
N SER A 361 19.30 20.67 1.42
CA SER A 361 17.92 20.29 1.70
C SER A 361 17.33 21.21 2.77
N ASN A 362 16.13 21.75 2.49
CA ASN A 362 15.32 22.44 3.49
C ASN A 362 14.70 21.45 4.49
N PHE A 363 14.67 20.15 4.15
CA PHE A 363 14.06 19.07 4.94
C PHE A 363 14.97 17.83 4.89
N PRO A 364 16.15 17.85 5.54
CA PRO A 364 17.20 16.83 5.39
C PRO A 364 16.81 15.44 5.90
N ASP A 365 15.73 15.35 6.65
CA ASP A 365 15.12 14.11 7.12
C ASP A 365 14.13 13.48 6.11
N VAL A 366 13.72 14.25 5.08
CA VAL A 366 12.79 13.81 4.03
C VAL A 366 13.50 13.75 2.67
N PHE A 367 14.23 14.81 2.33
CA PHE A 367 14.93 14.96 1.05
C PHE A 367 16.43 15.02 1.26
N CYS A 368 17.16 14.29 0.42
CA CYS A 368 18.60 14.13 0.48
C CYS A 368 19.30 14.86 -0.68
N THR A 369 20.61 15.09 -0.58
CA THR A 369 21.37 15.84 -1.60
C THR A 369 22.60 15.13 -2.14
N SER A 370 22.99 14.00 -1.53
CA SER A 370 24.19 13.25 -1.88
C SER A 370 23.95 11.75 -1.82
N LYS A 371 24.53 11.01 -2.77
CA LYS A 371 24.55 9.54 -2.73
C LYS A 371 25.34 9.07 -1.52
N ALA A 372 24.90 7.95 -0.96
CA ALA A 372 25.69 7.22 0.03
C ALA A 372 26.98 6.67 -0.58
N THR A 373 28.01 6.45 0.23
CA THR A 373 29.13 5.59 -0.14
C THR A 373 28.71 4.11 -0.12
N ASP A 374 29.49 3.20 -0.73
CA ASP A 374 29.11 1.79 -0.93
C ASP A 374 28.70 1.03 0.34
N THR A 375 29.11 1.49 1.53
CA THR A 375 28.76 0.84 2.81
C THR A 375 27.77 1.61 3.67
N GLU A 376 27.35 2.80 3.25
CA GLU A 376 26.38 3.60 3.99
C GLU A 376 24.98 3.35 3.46
N MET A 377 24.07 3.01 4.35
CA MET A 377 22.64 2.95 4.06
C MET A 377 21.90 3.84 5.04
N PHE A 378 20.86 4.50 4.55
CA PHE A 378 20.07 5.47 5.30
C PHE A 378 18.63 5.01 5.42
N CYS A 379 17.96 5.40 6.50
CA CYS A 379 16.55 5.07 6.67
C CYS A 379 15.67 5.69 5.58
N THR A 380 14.73 4.91 5.08
CA THR A 380 13.56 5.45 4.38
C THR A 380 12.74 6.33 5.32
N SER A 381 11.99 7.29 4.76
CA SER A 381 11.15 8.24 5.52
C SER A 381 10.21 7.55 6.51
N ASP A 382 9.65 6.41 6.10
CA ASP A 382 8.68 5.63 6.86
C ASP A 382 9.32 4.71 7.91
N ARG A 383 10.66 4.73 8.02
CA ARG A 383 11.46 3.87 8.92
C ARG A 383 11.32 2.38 8.59
N GLY A 384 10.82 2.04 7.40
CA GLY A 384 10.53 0.67 6.96
C GLY A 384 11.77 -0.12 6.53
N GLY A 385 12.81 0.56 6.05
CA GLY A 385 14.03 -0.11 5.61
C GLY A 385 15.19 0.84 5.35
N LEU A 386 16.21 0.28 4.69
CA LEU A 386 17.48 0.93 4.39
C LEU A 386 17.62 1.23 2.90
N GLY A 387 18.24 2.35 2.56
CA GLY A 387 18.31 2.81 1.18
C GLY A 387 19.46 3.76 0.93
N SER A 388 19.43 4.40 -0.23
CA SER A 388 20.35 5.48 -0.58
C SER A 388 19.61 6.61 -1.26
N CYS A 389 20.24 7.79 -1.25
CA CYS A 389 19.68 8.96 -1.90
C CYS A 389 19.51 8.71 -3.41
N ALA A 390 18.27 8.70 -3.87
CA ALA A 390 17.95 8.61 -5.28
C ALA A 390 18.15 9.97 -5.94
N ILE A 391 19.36 10.16 -6.47
CA ILE A 391 19.75 11.32 -7.27
C ILE A 391 20.39 10.82 -8.57
N GLN A 392 20.01 11.44 -9.68
CA GLN A 392 20.50 11.09 -11.01
C GLN A 392 20.70 12.33 -11.88
N THR A 393 21.42 12.15 -12.98
CA THR A 393 21.54 13.13 -14.05
C THR A 393 20.61 12.70 -15.17
N HIS A 394 19.64 13.55 -15.51
CA HIS A 394 18.68 13.32 -16.58
C HIS A 394 19.29 13.64 -17.93
N GLU A 395 18.75 13.07 -19.01
CA GLU A 395 19.27 13.30 -20.38
C GLU A 395 19.09 14.77 -20.80
N SER A 396 17.93 15.34 -20.45
CA SER A 396 17.55 16.72 -20.73
C SER A 396 17.52 17.57 -19.45
N PRO A 397 17.70 18.90 -19.56
CA PRO A 397 17.54 19.81 -18.42
C PRO A 397 16.17 19.66 -17.76
N ILE A 398 16.17 19.61 -16.43
CA ILE A 398 14.94 19.57 -15.62
C ILE A 398 14.24 20.95 -15.75
N PRO A 399 12.89 21.03 -15.73
CA PRO A 399 12.16 22.30 -15.70
C PRO A 399 12.64 23.24 -14.59
N GLU A 400 12.70 24.55 -14.86
CA GLU A 400 13.31 25.56 -13.97
C GLU A 400 12.75 25.55 -12.54
N GLN A 401 11.44 25.36 -12.41
CA GLN A 401 10.76 25.26 -11.12
C GLN A 401 11.26 24.08 -10.27
N TYR A 402 11.80 23.02 -10.90
CA TYR A 402 12.30 21.81 -10.25
C TYR A 402 13.84 21.70 -10.25
N ARG A 403 14.56 22.73 -10.70
CA ARG A 403 16.02 22.76 -10.59
C ARG A 403 16.44 23.05 -9.15
N TYR A 404 17.23 22.14 -8.59
CA TYR A 404 17.67 22.14 -7.19
C TYR A 404 19.19 22.24 -7.00
N PHE A 405 19.94 21.88 -8.04
CA PHE A 405 21.40 21.80 -8.04
C PHE A 405 21.97 22.76 -9.08
N ALA A 406 23.28 23.05 -9.00
CA ALA A 406 23.95 23.88 -9.99
C ALA A 406 23.90 23.26 -11.40
N ASP A 407 23.98 21.93 -11.48
CA ASP A 407 23.71 21.17 -12.70
C ASP A 407 22.20 21.10 -12.95
N GLU A 408 21.75 21.72 -14.04
CA GLU A 408 20.34 21.77 -14.43
C GLU A 408 19.72 20.41 -14.80
N LYS A 409 20.54 19.38 -15.01
CA LYS A 409 20.11 18.01 -15.28
C LYS A 409 20.07 17.14 -14.03
N LYS A 410 20.58 17.62 -12.90
CA LYS A 410 20.70 16.84 -11.67
C LYS A 410 19.47 16.99 -10.80
N GLY A 411 18.90 15.86 -10.35
CA GLY A 411 17.71 15.85 -9.50
C GLY A 411 17.33 14.44 -9.04
N GLY A 412 16.18 14.32 -8.39
CA GLY A 412 15.55 13.04 -8.08
C GLY A 412 15.05 12.31 -9.32
N PRO A 413 14.70 11.02 -9.22
CA PRO A 413 14.45 10.16 -10.37
C PRO A 413 13.11 10.38 -11.07
N GLY A 414 12.11 10.95 -10.38
CA GLY A 414 10.73 10.99 -10.88
C GLY A 414 10.10 12.38 -10.76
N GLU A 415 9.33 12.73 -11.79
CA GLU A 415 8.58 13.98 -11.88
C GLU A 415 7.53 14.15 -10.77
N LEU A 416 6.89 13.05 -10.33
CA LEU A 416 5.85 13.06 -9.29
C LEU A 416 6.34 13.48 -7.89
N LEU A 417 7.65 13.59 -7.68
CA LEU A 417 8.19 14.17 -6.44
C LEU A 417 8.70 15.59 -6.68
N ASP A 418 8.24 16.26 -7.74
CA ASP A 418 8.82 17.49 -8.27
C ASP A 418 10.33 17.34 -8.51
N PHE A 419 10.82 16.16 -8.91
CA PHE A 419 12.26 15.83 -8.97
C PHE A 419 13.02 15.99 -7.63
N CYS A 420 12.35 16.00 -6.48
CA CYS A 420 13.03 16.04 -5.19
C CYS A 420 13.71 14.68 -4.90
N PRO A 421 15.03 14.66 -4.62
CA PRO A 421 15.72 13.43 -4.23
C PRO A 421 15.27 12.99 -2.84
N TYR A 422 15.10 11.68 -2.66
CA TYR A 422 14.67 11.04 -1.42
C TYR A 422 15.46 9.76 -1.18
N ILE A 423 15.41 9.21 0.03
CA ILE A 423 16.02 7.91 0.31
C ILE A 423 15.15 6.82 -0.31
N ARG A 424 15.66 6.18 -1.37
CA ARG A 424 15.00 5.06 -2.04
C ARG A 424 15.51 3.76 -1.42
N LEU A 425 14.57 2.92 -0.97
CA LEU A 425 14.83 1.60 -0.42
C LEU A 425 15.67 0.76 -1.39
N PHE A 426 16.66 0.03 -0.87
CA PHE A 426 17.38 -0.97 -1.67
C PHE A 426 16.60 -2.30 -1.75
N PRO A 427 16.74 -3.06 -2.84
CA PRO A 427 16.22 -4.42 -2.92
C PRO A 427 16.64 -5.25 -1.70
N ASN A 428 15.70 -5.98 -1.09
CA ASN A 428 15.94 -6.88 0.05
C ASN A 428 16.52 -6.21 1.30
N THR A 429 16.27 -4.93 1.51
CA THR A 429 16.77 -4.20 2.71
C THR A 429 15.64 -3.64 3.60
N GLY A 430 14.44 -4.24 3.50
CA GLY A 430 13.35 -3.95 4.43
C GLY A 430 13.69 -4.45 5.84
N CYS A 431 13.41 -3.66 6.87
CA CYS A 431 13.69 -4.08 8.24
C CYS A 431 12.86 -5.30 8.68
N THR A 432 11.69 -5.52 8.06
CA THR A 432 10.79 -6.61 8.45
C THR A 432 11.06 -7.93 7.76
N ASN A 433 11.65 -7.92 6.57
CA ASN A 433 11.74 -9.06 5.67
C ASN A 433 12.95 -9.03 4.73
N GLY A 434 13.90 -8.12 4.95
CA GLY A 434 15.13 -8.03 4.17
C GLY A 434 16.09 -9.19 4.42
N ASP A 435 17.20 -9.20 3.69
CA ASP A 435 18.28 -10.17 3.88
C ASP A 435 19.28 -9.64 4.92
N PRO A 436 19.38 -10.25 6.12
CA PRO A 436 20.33 -9.81 7.15
C PRO A 436 21.78 -9.82 6.68
N ARG A 437 22.12 -10.61 5.65
CA ARG A 437 23.50 -10.73 5.12
C ARG A 437 23.93 -9.49 4.35
N THR A 438 22.99 -8.73 3.79
CA THR A 438 23.27 -7.48 3.07
C THR A 438 23.13 -6.27 3.98
N MET A 439 22.44 -6.39 5.12
CA MET A 439 22.14 -5.30 6.06
C MET A 439 23.06 -5.33 7.29
N LEU A 440 24.35 -5.04 7.09
CA LEU A 440 25.35 -5.09 8.17
C LEU A 440 24.94 -4.25 9.39
N GLY A 441 25.03 -4.85 10.58
CA GLY A 441 24.66 -4.20 11.85
C GLY A 441 23.17 -4.12 12.13
N SER A 442 22.32 -4.63 11.23
CA SER A 442 20.87 -4.57 11.35
C SER A 442 20.26 -5.86 11.90
N ARG A 443 19.24 -5.71 12.74
CA ARG A 443 18.36 -6.79 13.20
C ARG A 443 17.10 -6.79 12.35
N VAL A 444 16.91 -7.82 11.54
CA VAL A 444 15.72 -7.99 10.69
C VAL A 444 14.67 -8.84 11.43
N GLY A 445 13.41 -8.42 11.37
CA GLY A 445 12.31 -9.14 11.99
C GLY A 445 10.99 -8.37 11.91
N PRO A 446 9.84 -9.01 12.15
CA PRO A 446 8.52 -8.40 11.92
C PRO A 446 8.28 -7.09 12.70
N LYS A 447 8.93 -6.94 13.87
CA LYS A 447 8.88 -5.75 14.71
C LYS A 447 10.07 -4.80 14.49
N SER A 448 10.92 -5.02 13.49
CA SER A 448 12.11 -4.19 13.28
C SER A 448 11.79 -2.93 12.47
N ARG A 449 12.48 -1.83 12.83
CA ARG A 449 12.39 -0.54 12.16
C ARG A 449 13.76 0.11 12.05
N CYS A 450 13.90 1.01 11.08
CA CYS A 450 15.15 1.70 10.82
C CYS A 450 15.35 2.88 11.80
N VAL A 451 16.56 3.00 12.33
CA VAL A 451 16.96 4.06 13.27
C VAL A 451 18.23 4.74 12.79
N LYS A 452 18.35 6.04 13.09
CA LYS A 452 19.50 6.83 12.66
C LYS A 452 20.74 6.49 13.49
N GLY A 453 21.83 6.17 12.82
CA GLY A 453 23.13 5.91 13.45
C GLY A 453 24.04 7.12 13.40
N THR A 454 24.94 7.25 14.38
CA THR A 454 26.01 8.27 14.37
C THR A 454 27.34 7.62 14.71
N GLY A 455 28.24 7.59 13.73
CA GLY A 455 29.59 7.09 13.88
C GLY A 455 29.66 5.61 14.27
N LEU A 456 28.66 4.81 13.89
CA LEU A 456 28.61 3.37 14.19
C LEU A 456 29.78 2.64 13.52
N ARG A 457 30.50 1.85 14.32
CA ARG A 457 31.57 0.98 13.84
C ARG A 457 31.46 -0.40 14.47
N MET A 458 31.43 -1.42 13.62
CA MET A 458 31.33 -2.82 14.01
C MET A 458 32.70 -3.46 14.21
N LYS A 459 32.79 -4.37 15.19
CA LYS A 459 33.97 -5.21 15.38
C LYS A 459 34.23 -6.01 14.09
N ASN A 460 35.49 -6.13 13.69
CA ASN A 460 35.94 -6.84 12.48
C ASN A 460 35.47 -6.25 11.14
N ILE A 461 34.87 -5.06 11.12
CA ILE A 461 34.52 -4.32 9.90
C ILE A 461 35.24 -2.97 9.93
N LYS A 462 35.98 -2.65 8.86
CA LYS A 462 36.76 -1.41 8.77
C LYS A 462 35.90 -0.19 8.46
N ASN A 463 34.85 -0.39 7.67
CA ASN A 463 34.01 0.69 7.17
C ASN A 463 33.01 1.16 8.23
N ALA A 464 32.68 2.45 8.17
CA ALA A 464 31.63 3.00 9.01
C ALA A 464 30.26 2.50 8.52
N ILE A 465 29.33 2.40 9.47
CA ILE A 465 27.93 2.10 9.19
C ILE A 465 27.12 3.34 9.52
N ALA A 466 26.18 3.67 8.65
CA ALA A 466 25.27 4.78 8.83
C ALA A 466 24.06 4.33 9.66
N ASP A 467 22.90 4.17 9.05
CA ASP A 467 21.68 3.76 9.73
C ASP A 467 21.56 2.23 9.76
N ILE A 468 20.76 1.72 10.71
CA ILE A 468 20.55 0.28 10.92
C ILE A 468 19.09 -0.02 11.24
N CYS A 469 18.67 -1.27 11.05
CA CYS A 469 17.42 -1.76 11.65
C CYS A 469 17.65 -2.28 13.06
N VAL A 470 16.73 -1.96 13.96
CA VAL A 470 16.64 -2.52 15.32
C VAL A 470 15.26 -3.11 15.52
N GLU A 471 15.15 -4.12 16.37
CA GLU A 471 13.85 -4.63 16.78
C GLU A 471 13.24 -3.67 17.80
N VAL A 472 11.97 -3.29 17.62
CA VAL A 472 11.29 -2.35 18.53
C VAL A 472 10.23 -3.06 19.37
N ASN A 473 10.09 -2.61 20.61
CA ASN A 473 9.00 -2.99 21.49
C ASN A 473 8.10 -1.78 21.77
N CYS A 474 6.83 -1.92 21.37
CA CYS A 474 5.80 -0.90 21.39
C CYS A 474 4.69 -1.15 22.45
N GLU A 475 4.92 -2.06 23.39
CA GLU A 475 4.02 -2.31 24.52
C GLU A 475 4.22 -1.33 25.70
N PRO A 476 5.45 -1.11 26.22
CA PRO A 476 5.68 -0.16 27.32
C PRO A 476 5.56 1.27 26.83
N ASP A 477 5.23 2.26 27.67
CA ASP A 477 5.08 3.66 27.21
C ASP A 477 6.41 4.28 26.74
N ILE A 478 7.54 3.76 27.20
CA ILE A 478 8.88 4.10 26.72
C ILE A 478 9.21 3.22 25.51
N LEU A 479 9.76 3.81 24.45
CA LEU A 479 10.26 3.03 23.31
C LEU A 479 11.44 2.17 23.77
N GLN A 480 11.36 0.86 23.55
CA GLN A 480 12.47 -0.06 23.79
C GLN A 480 12.97 -0.63 22.47
N ILE A 481 14.28 -0.84 22.39
CA ILE A 481 14.95 -1.34 21.19
C ILE A 481 15.89 -2.49 21.52
N ARG A 482 16.17 -3.32 20.52
CA ARG A 482 17.14 -4.40 20.62
C ARG A 482 18.01 -4.46 19.37
N PHE A 483 19.32 -4.45 19.58
CA PHE A 483 20.33 -4.48 18.52
C PHE A 483 20.55 -5.90 17.99
N VAL A 484 21.21 -6.00 16.83
CA VAL A 484 21.61 -7.29 16.24
C VAL A 484 22.52 -8.07 17.19
N ASP A 485 22.22 -9.37 17.34
CA ASP A 485 22.91 -10.33 18.22
C ASP A 485 23.01 -9.94 19.70
N ASP A 486 22.24 -8.93 20.13
CA ASP A 486 22.10 -8.55 21.53
C ASP A 486 20.74 -9.04 22.04
N GLU A 487 20.73 -9.75 23.18
CA GLU A 487 19.48 -10.20 23.82
C GLU A 487 18.90 -9.14 24.75
N LYS A 488 19.68 -8.12 25.11
CA LYS A 488 19.26 -7.05 26.00
C LYS A 488 18.36 -6.03 25.28
N TRP A 489 17.25 -5.68 25.93
CA TRP A 489 16.44 -4.51 25.57
C TRP A 489 17.01 -3.24 26.18
N TYR A 490 17.00 -2.16 25.42
CA TYR A 490 17.46 -0.84 25.84
C TYR A 490 16.32 0.15 25.78
N ASP A 491 16.14 0.93 26.83
CA ASP A 491 15.24 2.08 26.81
C ASP A 491 15.80 3.14 25.86
N CYS A 492 14.93 3.66 25.00
CA CYS A 492 15.27 4.60 23.93
C CYS A 492 14.41 5.86 24.03
N PRO A 493 14.54 6.67 25.10
CA PRO A 493 13.81 7.92 25.23
C PRO A 493 14.20 8.89 24.12
N LYS A 494 13.23 9.66 23.62
CA LYS A 494 13.41 10.62 22.51
C LYS A 494 14.65 11.48 22.69
N GLY A 495 15.51 11.52 21.67
CA GLY A 495 16.72 12.35 21.63
C GLY A 495 17.91 11.81 22.40
N SER A 496 17.75 10.71 23.16
CA SER A 496 18.88 10.05 23.81
C SER A 496 19.74 9.25 22.82
N ASN A 497 20.96 8.95 23.25
CA ASN A 497 21.91 8.15 22.50
C ASN A 497 22.03 6.78 23.15
N VAL A 498 21.88 5.72 22.35
CA VAL A 498 21.95 4.33 22.83
C VAL A 498 22.97 3.55 22.02
N THR A 499 23.78 2.74 22.70
CA THR A 499 24.83 1.90 22.09
C THR A 499 24.74 0.48 22.65
N SER A 500 24.94 -0.52 21.78
CA SER A 500 25.24 -1.89 22.18
C SER A 500 26.71 -2.21 21.89
N ASN A 501 27.41 -2.75 22.89
CA ASN A 501 28.82 -3.14 22.78
C ASN A 501 29.01 -4.59 22.30
N VAL A 502 27.93 -5.30 21.92
CA VAL A 502 28.02 -6.68 21.46
C VAL A 502 28.72 -6.73 20.09
N LYS A 503 28.13 -6.06 19.09
CA LYS A 503 28.70 -5.97 17.73
C LYS A 503 29.42 -4.67 17.43
N PHE A 504 29.04 -3.58 18.07
CA PHE A 504 29.66 -2.28 17.86
C PHE A 504 30.77 -2.04 18.89
N TYR A 505 31.80 -1.30 18.50
CA TYR A 505 32.85 -0.82 19.42
C TYR A 505 32.88 0.71 19.52
N LYS A 506 32.14 1.41 18.65
CA LYS A 506 32.03 2.87 18.63
C LYS A 506 30.70 3.27 17.98
N GLY A 507 30.23 4.46 18.36
CA GLY A 507 29.02 5.09 17.84
C GLY A 507 27.79 4.78 18.66
N PHE A 508 26.68 5.39 18.27
CA PHE A 508 25.39 5.25 18.93
C PHE A 508 24.27 5.39 17.89
N ILE A 509 23.07 4.95 18.24
CA ILE A 509 21.87 5.39 17.54
C ILE A 509 21.24 6.57 18.28
N GLN A 510 20.58 7.44 17.53
CA GLN A 510 19.77 8.52 18.09
C GLN A 510 18.31 8.07 18.18
N CYS A 511 17.76 8.10 19.39
CA CYS A 511 16.40 7.65 19.65
C CYS A 511 15.34 8.58 19.05
N PRO A 512 14.49 8.10 18.13
CA PRO A 512 13.43 8.91 17.55
C PRO A 512 12.24 9.08 18.52
N GLU A 513 11.22 9.82 18.11
CA GLU A 513 9.95 9.75 18.83
C GLU A 513 9.36 8.35 18.72
N ARG A 514 8.74 7.88 19.80
CA ARG A 514 8.06 6.58 19.83
C ARG A 514 7.07 6.43 18.67
N SER A 515 6.30 7.49 18.41
CA SER A 515 5.30 7.54 17.35
C SER A 515 5.87 7.37 15.95
N GLU A 516 7.19 7.50 15.75
CA GLU A 516 7.82 7.26 14.44
C GLU A 516 8.04 5.77 14.14
N LEU A 517 8.18 4.93 15.16
CA LEU A 517 8.46 3.50 15.01
C LEU A 517 7.27 2.62 15.40
N CYS A 518 6.48 3.11 16.36
CA CYS A 518 5.35 2.41 16.92
C CYS A 518 4.05 3.03 16.42
N PRO A 519 3.11 2.23 15.87
CA PRO A 519 1.79 2.73 15.57
C PRO A 519 1.14 3.28 16.85
N SER A 520 0.36 4.34 16.71
CA SER A 520 -0.45 4.86 17.81
C SER A 520 -1.32 3.70 18.36
N LYS A 521 -1.35 3.48 19.68
CA LYS A 521 -2.21 2.46 20.30
C LYS A 521 -3.63 2.68 19.77
N ARG A 522 -4.09 1.82 18.87
CA ARG A 522 -5.52 1.79 18.49
C ARG A 522 -6.27 1.63 19.80
N MET A 523 -7.28 2.46 20.05
CA MET A 523 -8.25 2.13 21.08
C MET A 523 -8.84 0.77 20.68
N GLU A 524 -8.41 -0.30 21.35
CA GLU A 524 -9.04 -1.60 21.18
C GLU A 524 -10.52 -1.41 21.52
N ARG A 525 -11.39 -1.68 20.54
CA ARG A 525 -12.80 -1.84 20.84
C ARG A 525 -12.88 -2.99 21.83
N VAL A 526 -13.38 -2.69 23.03
CA VAL A 526 -13.78 -3.70 24.02
C VAL A 526 -14.69 -4.70 23.29
N THR A 527 -14.15 -5.87 22.99
CA THR A 527 -14.92 -6.99 22.49
C THR A 527 -15.81 -7.46 23.62
N VAL A 528 -17.09 -7.12 23.56
CA VAL A 528 -18.08 -7.73 24.44
C VAL A 528 -18.11 -9.22 24.07
N ALA A 529 -17.81 -10.07 25.04
CA ALA A 529 -17.87 -11.52 24.90
C ALA A 529 -19.24 -11.95 24.35
N PRO A 530 -19.33 -13.04 23.56
CA PRO A 530 -20.61 -13.51 23.05
C PRO A 530 -21.52 -13.84 24.23
N ALA A 531 -22.74 -13.29 24.21
CA ALA A 531 -23.76 -13.59 25.20
C ALA A 531 -24.02 -15.12 25.21
N ALA A 532 -23.93 -15.71 26.40
CA ALA A 532 -24.25 -17.11 26.64
C ALA A 532 -25.67 -17.41 26.13
N THR A 533 -25.79 -18.43 25.27
CA THR A 533 -27.08 -18.97 24.83
C THR A 533 -27.81 -19.56 26.02
N SER A 534 -28.89 -18.90 26.46
CA SER A 534 -29.88 -19.52 27.34
C SER A 534 -30.76 -20.47 26.53
N PRO A 535 -31.13 -21.64 27.07
CA PRO A 535 -31.89 -22.64 26.33
C PRO A 535 -33.34 -22.20 26.15
N VAL A 536 -33.85 -22.38 24.94
CA VAL A 536 -35.25 -22.18 24.55
C VAL A 536 -36.11 -23.23 25.26
N VAL A 537 -37.02 -22.77 26.13
CA VAL A 537 -38.10 -23.58 26.70
C VAL A 537 -39.18 -23.75 25.64
N SER A 538 -39.27 -24.94 25.05
CA SER A 538 -40.39 -25.36 24.20
C SER A 538 -41.55 -25.84 25.07
N ARG A 539 -42.71 -25.17 24.95
CA ARG A 539 -44.00 -25.70 25.44
C ARG A 539 -44.50 -26.73 24.44
N GLY A 540 -44.53 -28.01 24.84
CA GLY A 540 -45.20 -29.07 24.08
C GLY A 540 -46.72 -29.10 24.36
N PRO A 541 -47.52 -29.74 23.50
CA PRO A 541 -48.87 -30.16 23.82
C PRO A 541 -48.91 -31.56 24.46
N SER A 542 -50.03 -31.82 25.12
CA SER A 542 -50.35 -32.83 26.14
C SER A 542 -50.44 -34.30 25.69
N GLU A 543 -50.01 -35.15 26.62
CA GLU A 543 -50.50 -36.48 27.08
C GLU A 543 -50.46 -37.74 26.19
N GLY A 544 -49.91 -38.80 26.80
CA GLY A 544 -50.04 -40.22 26.44
C GLY A 544 -48.94 -41.08 27.09
N PRO A 545 -49.23 -42.02 28.02
CA PRO A 545 -48.23 -42.64 28.90
C PRO A 545 -47.79 -44.06 28.49
N SER A 546 -46.53 -44.42 28.75
CA SER A 546 -46.02 -45.79 29.06
C SER A 546 -44.49 -45.74 29.18
N ALA A 547 -43.88 -45.94 30.35
CA ALA A 547 -43.58 -47.20 31.07
C ALA A 547 -42.24 -47.84 30.65
N GLY A 548 -41.35 -48.07 31.64
CA GLY A 548 -40.18 -48.97 31.57
C GLY A 548 -38.82 -48.24 31.57
N SER A 549 -38.16 -48.06 32.74
CA SER A 549 -37.15 -48.96 33.33
C SER A 549 -35.77 -48.84 32.64
N SER A 550 -34.76 -48.17 33.21
CA SER A 550 -33.90 -48.54 34.35
C SER A 550 -32.53 -49.08 33.92
N ALA A 551 -31.52 -48.76 34.73
CA ALA A 551 -30.13 -49.26 34.73
C ALA A 551 -29.19 -48.60 33.70
N GLY A 552 -27.94 -48.27 34.02
CA GLY A 552 -27.13 -48.54 35.20
C GLY A 552 -25.65 -48.44 34.81
N LEU A 553 -24.83 -48.04 35.80
CA LEU A 553 -23.39 -48.26 36.05
C LEU A 553 -22.65 -49.21 35.06
N SER A 554 -21.35 -49.13 34.78
CA SER A 554 -20.17 -48.62 35.50
C SER A 554 -18.93 -48.72 34.57
N ALA A 555 -17.86 -48.02 34.96
CA ALA A 555 -16.46 -48.19 34.58
C ALA A 555 -15.99 -49.65 34.36
N LEU A 556 -14.97 -49.84 33.51
CA LEU A 556 -13.61 -50.21 33.93
C LEU A 556 -12.64 -50.33 32.73
N THR A 557 -11.37 -50.16 33.10
CA THR A 557 -10.08 -50.20 32.40
C THR A 557 -9.70 -51.59 31.85
N GLU A 558 -8.92 -51.66 30.77
CA GLU A 558 -7.49 -52.10 30.72
C GLU A 558 -6.96 -52.37 29.29
N GLU A 559 -5.63 -52.41 29.23
CA GLU A 559 -4.58 -52.66 28.21
C GLU A 559 -4.87 -53.67 27.07
N GLY A 560 -4.15 -53.75 25.93
CA GLY A 560 -2.90 -53.14 25.45
C GLY A 560 -2.43 -53.69 24.08
N THR A 561 -1.19 -53.35 23.69
CA THR A 561 -0.34 -53.83 22.53
C THR A 561 -0.70 -53.32 21.11
N GLY A 562 0.21 -52.92 20.21
CA GLY A 562 1.68 -52.83 20.16
C GLY A 562 2.18 -52.36 18.77
N ALA A 563 3.52 -52.10 18.68
CA ALA A 563 4.38 -51.81 17.49
C ALA A 563 4.40 -50.37 16.91
N SER A 564 5.40 -49.53 17.24
CA SER A 564 6.73 -49.30 16.58
C SER A 564 6.63 -48.58 15.21
N SER A 565 7.37 -47.53 14.82
CA SER A 565 8.77 -47.15 15.08
C SER A 565 9.05 -45.67 14.73
N TRP A 566 10.08 -45.15 15.40
CA TRP A 566 10.88 -43.92 15.28
C TRP A 566 11.44 -43.69 13.85
N SER A 567 11.72 -42.51 13.27
CA SER A 567 12.39 -41.22 13.60
C SER A 567 13.72 -41.06 12.84
N ALA A 568 14.14 -39.80 12.59
CA ALA A 568 15.43 -39.29 12.06
C ALA A 568 15.53 -39.13 10.53
N HIS A 569 15.70 -37.92 9.98
CA HIS A 569 16.89 -37.03 9.96
C HIS A 569 18.09 -37.58 9.16
N SER A 570 18.61 -36.71 8.30
CA SER A 570 19.90 -36.74 7.58
C SER A 570 19.93 -37.50 6.24
N CYS A 571 20.10 -36.74 5.15
CA CYS A 571 21.00 -37.06 4.03
C CYS A 571 21.04 -35.90 3.01
N TYR A 572 21.95 -34.96 3.24
CA TYR A 572 22.53 -34.08 2.22
C TYR A 572 23.97 -34.54 2.04
N PHE A 573 24.31 -35.12 0.88
CA PHE A 573 25.55 -34.90 0.09
C PHE A 573 25.71 -36.00 -0.98
N MET A 574 26.00 -35.52 -2.20
CA MET A 574 26.81 -36.11 -3.28
C MET A 574 26.20 -36.89 -4.46
N TRP A 575 26.74 -36.50 -5.62
CA TRP A 575 26.72 -37.05 -6.98
C TRP A 575 25.49 -36.74 -7.84
N ASN A 576 25.60 -36.13 -9.04
CA ASN A 576 26.68 -36.23 -10.02
C ASN A 576 26.95 -34.91 -10.79
N MET A 577 28.25 -34.63 -10.99
CA MET A 577 28.79 -33.96 -12.17
C MET A 577 28.50 -34.82 -13.41
N LEU A 578 28.03 -34.19 -14.49
CA LEU A 578 28.41 -34.47 -15.89
C LEU A 578 27.52 -33.60 -16.79
N LEU A 579 28.12 -32.57 -17.39
CA LEU A 579 27.84 -32.01 -18.73
C LEU A 579 28.48 -30.62 -18.83
N PHE A 580 29.80 -30.61 -18.95
CA PHE A 580 30.54 -29.58 -19.67
C PHE A 580 31.07 -30.26 -20.93
N VAL A 581 30.63 -29.81 -22.10
CA VAL A 581 31.36 -29.72 -23.39
C VAL A 581 30.29 -29.47 -24.47
N SER A 582 30.19 -28.23 -24.97
CA SER A 582 30.28 -27.89 -26.40
C SER A 582 29.79 -26.47 -26.68
N CYS A 583 30.46 -25.84 -27.65
CA CYS A 583 30.16 -24.56 -28.30
C CYS A 583 30.64 -23.25 -27.64
N PHE A 584 31.96 -23.09 -27.62
CA PHE A 584 32.56 -21.89 -28.21
C PHE A 584 32.63 -22.08 -29.73
N SER A 585 32.05 -21.16 -30.51
CA SER A 585 32.50 -20.70 -31.85
C SER A 585 31.40 -19.85 -32.50
N LEU A 586 31.60 -18.53 -32.56
CA LEU A 586 31.65 -17.71 -33.79
C LEU A 586 31.45 -16.21 -33.46
N LEU A 587 32.57 -15.48 -33.64
CA LEU A 587 32.78 -14.05 -33.93
C LEU A 587 32.22 -12.99 -32.98
#